data_AF-A0A453A7W2-F1
#
_entry.id   AF-A0A453A7W2-F1
#
_cell.length_a   1.000
_cell.length_b   1.000
_cell.length_c   1.000
_cell.angle_alpha   90.00
_cell.angle_beta   90.00
_cell.angle_gamma   90.00
#
_symmetry.space_group_name_H-M   'P 1'
#
loop_
_entity.id
_entity.type
_entity.pdbx_description
1 polymer ?
#
loop_
_entity_poly.entity_id
_entity_poly.type
_entity_poly.pdbx_seq_one_letter_code
_entity_poly.pdbx_strand_id
1 'polypeptide(L)' 'MQKPFEDATYALKVGEISDIIDTESGVHIILRTA' A
#
# COMPACT_ATOMS: atom_id res chain seq x y z
N MET A 1 -5.20 -6.31 -8.08
CA MET A 1 -4.28 -5.97 -6.98
C MET A 1 -4.52 -6.97 -5.86
N GLN A 2 -3.48 -7.38 -5.15
CA GLN A 2 -3.67 -8.27 -4.01
C GLN A 2 -4.38 -7.52 -2.87
N LYS A 3 -5.22 -8.23 -2.11
CA LYS A 3 -6.04 -7.62 -1.05
C LYS A 3 -5.22 -6.81 -0.02
N PRO A 4 -4.05 -7.27 0.48
CA PRO A 4 -3.24 -6.48 1.40
C PRO A 4 -2.74 -5.16 0.80
N PHE A 5 -2.42 -5.16 -0.51
CA PHE A 5 -2.01 -3.96 -1.21
C PHE A 5 -3.17 -2.98 -1.35
N GLU A 6 -4.35 -3.48 -1.73
CA GLU A 6 -5.55 -2.68 -1.92
C GLU A 6 -6.02 -2.03 -0.60
N ASP A 7 -6.12 -2.83 0.46
CA ASP A 7 -6.53 -2.37 1.79
C ASP A 7 -5.55 -1.32 2.33
N ALA A 8 -4.24 -1.54 2.17
CA ALA A 8 -3.22 -0.55 2.56
C ALA A 8 -3.34 0.74 1.76
N THR A 9 -3.54 0.66 0.44
CA THR A 9 -3.64 1.85 -0.42
C THR A 9 -4.84 2.73 -0.04
N TYR A 10 -5.99 2.13 0.25
CA TYR A 10 -7.20 2.90 0.61
C TYR A 10 -7.18 3.45 2.04
N ALA A 11 -6.39 2.86 2.93
CA ALA A 11 -6.21 3.37 4.30
C ALA A 11 -5.34 4.64 4.35
N LEU A 12 -4.42 4.83 3.39
CA LEU A 12 -3.52 5.99 3.33
C LEU A 12 -4.24 7.26 2.89
N LYS A 13 -3.78 8.41 3.39
CA LYS A 13 -4.14 9.72 2.83
C LYS A 13 -3.31 10.03 1.59
N VAL A 14 -3.81 10.95 0.77
CA VAL A 14 -3.05 11.46 -0.37
C VAL A 14 -1.76 12.13 0.12
N GLY A 15 -0.64 11.75 -0.47
CA GLY A 15 0.72 12.16 -0.10
C GLY A 15 1.37 11.30 0.99
N GLU A 16 0.66 10.33 1.56
CA GLU A 16 1.17 9.48 2.64
C GLU A 16 1.93 8.26 2.11
N ILE A 17 3.00 7.90 2.82
CA ILE A 17 3.80 6.69 2.57
C ILE A 17 3.40 5.63 3.60
N SER A 18 3.19 4.41 3.14
CA SER A 18 2.85 3.27 3.99
C SER A 18 4.04 2.75 4.78
N ASP A 19 3.73 1.97 5.82
CA ASP A 19 4.64 0.95 6.33
C ASP A 19 4.90 -0.16 5.30
N ILE A 20 5.73 -1.12 5.67
CA ILE A 20 6.05 -2.27 4.84
C ILE A 20 4.82 -3.18 4.67
N ILE A 21 4.40 -3.40 3.43
CA ILE A 21 3.27 -4.29 3.09
C ILE A 21 3.79 -5.56 2.44
N ASP A 22 3.53 -6.70 3.08
CA ASP A 22 3.85 -8.02 2.54
C ASP A 22 2.68 -8.57 1.70
N THR A 23 3.03 -9.16 0.56
CA THR A 23 2.09 -9.73 -0.42
C THR A 23 2.72 -10.96 -1.06
N GLU A 24 1.96 -11.78 -1.78
CA GLU A 24 2.49 -12.96 -2.48
C GLU A 24 3.49 -12.60 -3.60
N SER A 25 3.53 -11.33 -4.02
CA SER A 25 4.50 -10.83 -5.01
C SER A 25 5.79 -10.33 -4.37
N GLY A 26 5.83 -10.22 -3.04
CA GLY A 26 6.93 -9.67 -2.26
C GLY A 26 6.51 -8.47 -1.43
N VAL A 27 7.49 -7.64 -1.09
CA VAL A 27 7.39 -6.57 -0.10
C VAL A 27 7.28 -5.20 -0.76
N HIS A 28 6.34 -4.38 -0.31
CA HIS A 28 5.98 -3.10 -0.92
C HIS A 28 6.07 -1.95 0.09
N ILE A 29 6.46 -0.77 -0.42
CA ILE A 29 6.22 0.53 0.21
C ILE A 29 5.34 1.33 -0.77
N ILE A 30 4.26 1.90 -0.27
CA ILE A 30 3.20 2.50 -1.10
C ILE A 30 3.17 4.01 -0.84
N LEU A 31 3.24 4.82 -1.88
CA LEU A 31 2.94 6.26 -1.84
C LEU A 31 1.60 6.51 -2.53
N ARG A 32 0.62 7.04 -1.80
CA ARG A 32 -0.68 7.39 -2.39
C ARG A 32 -0.61 8.76 -3.04
N THR A 33 -0.77 8.85 -4.36
CA THR A 33 -0.65 10.13 -5.09
C THR A 33 -1.98 10.84 -5.35
N ALA A 34 -3.13 10.14 -5.23
CA ALA A 34 -4.49 10.67 -5.37
C ALA A 34 -5.52 9.82 -4.61
#